data_AF-A0A3R7PJQ3-F1
#
_entry.id   AF-A0A3R7PJQ3-F1
#
_cell.length_a   1.000
_cell.length_b   1.000
_cell.length_c   1.000
_cell.angle_alpha   90.00
_cell.angle_beta   90.00
_cell.angle_gamma   90.00
#
_symmetry.space_group_name_H-M   'P 1'
#
loop_
_entity.id
_entity.type
_entity.pdbx_description
1 polymer ?
#
loop_
_entity_poly.entity_id
_entity_poly.type
_entity_poly.pdbx_seq_one_letter_code
_entity_poly.pdbx_strand_id
1 'polypeptide(L)'
;MSFTLDNTGQYALLNVANQGVHLWDLRNRTLVRKFRGLTQGHYTIHSCFGGDNQDFVASGSEDNKVYIWHHRRELPVVTLVGHTRTVNCVTWNPRYPAMIASVSDDATVRIWGPAPQYRGSAAAQNGTKATANDTKSSSKSKRC
;
A
#
# COMPACT_ATOMS: atom_id res chain seq x y z
N MET A 1 19.91 -15.07 -1.79
CA MET A 1 20.14 -13.66 -1.41
C MET A 1 19.75 -12.78 -2.58
N SER A 2 19.03 -11.69 -2.33
CA SER A 2 18.63 -10.71 -3.36
C SER A 2 19.01 -9.30 -2.92
N PHE A 3 19.18 -8.40 -3.89
CA PHE A 3 19.32 -6.97 -3.63
C PHE A 3 18.43 -6.18 -4.57
N THR A 4 18.08 -4.95 -4.19
CA THR A 4 17.28 -4.02 -5.00
C THR A 4 17.75 -2.61 -4.72
N LEU A 5 17.83 -1.78 -5.76
CA LEU A 5 18.22 -0.38 -5.64
C LEU A 5 16.99 0.52 -5.66
N ASP A 6 17.09 1.67 -5.02
CA ASP A 6 16.14 2.76 -5.19
C ASP A 6 16.34 3.43 -6.57
N ASN A 7 15.40 4.29 -6.97
CA ASN A 7 15.45 4.99 -8.26
C ASN A 7 16.65 5.93 -8.38
N THR A 8 17.19 6.42 -7.25
CA THR A 8 18.35 7.31 -7.26
C THR A 8 19.68 6.54 -7.26
N GLY A 9 19.65 5.25 -6.94
CA GLY A 9 20.85 4.42 -6.73
C GLY A 9 21.62 4.75 -5.45
N GLN A 10 21.09 5.61 -4.57
CA GLN A 10 21.70 5.93 -3.29
C GLN A 10 21.49 4.80 -2.27
N TYR A 11 20.33 4.16 -2.29
CA TYR A 11 19.96 3.16 -1.29
C TYR A 11 19.83 1.77 -1.89
N ALA A 12 20.26 0.78 -1.13
CA ALA A 12 20.11 -0.63 -1.48
C ALA A 12 19.33 -1.37 -0.38
N LEU A 13 18.35 -2.18 -0.80
CA LEU A 13 17.76 -3.21 0.03
C LEU A 13 18.50 -4.52 -0.19
N LEU A 14 18.93 -5.15 0.88
CA LEU A 14 19.51 -6.49 0.87
C LEU A 14 18.66 -7.42 1.72
N ASN A 15 18.30 -8.56 1.16
CA ASN A 15 17.66 -9.64 1.91
C ASN A 15 18.72 -10.64 2.35
N VAL A 16 19.07 -10.53 3.63
CA VAL A 16 20.09 -11.34 4.28
C VAL A 16 19.41 -12.50 4.98
N ALA A 17 19.78 -13.73 4.61
CA ALA A 17 19.25 -14.94 5.24
C ALA A 17 19.43 -14.88 6.76
N ASN A 18 18.40 -15.28 7.51
CA ASN A 18 18.35 -15.27 8.98
C ASN A 18 18.42 -13.89 9.65
N GLN A 19 18.62 -12.78 8.92
CA GLN A 19 18.70 -11.42 9.47
C GLN A 19 17.58 -10.51 8.96
N GLY A 20 17.00 -10.86 7.81
CA GLY A 20 15.89 -10.15 7.18
C GLY A 20 16.35 -9.06 6.23
N VAL A 21 15.56 -8.00 6.12
CA VAL A 21 15.76 -6.94 5.13
C VAL A 21 16.62 -5.83 5.73
N HIS A 22 17.72 -5.51 5.06
CA HIS A 22 18.64 -4.44 5.43
C HIS A 22 18.57 -3.29 4.43
N LEU A 23 18.53 -2.06 4.93
CA LEU A 23 18.67 -0.85 4.14
C LEU A 23 20.09 -0.31 4.26
N TRP A 24 20.76 -0.16 3.14
CA TRP A 24 22.11 0.37 3.02
C TRP A 24 22.12 1.69 2.29
N ASP A 25 22.93 2.63 2.76
CA ASP A 25 23.31 3.82 2.02
C ASP A 25 24.63 3.52 1.29
N LEU A 26 24.57 3.48 -0.03
CA LEU A 26 25.71 3.16 -0.89
C LEU A 26 26.70 4.32 -0.98
N ARG A 27 26.26 5.56 -0.80
CA ARG A 27 27.11 6.75 -0.84
C ARG A 27 28.01 6.79 0.39
N ASN A 28 27.43 6.57 1.55
CA ASN A 28 28.15 6.57 2.83
C ASN A 28 28.72 5.19 3.19
N ARG A 29 28.31 4.13 2.48
CA ARG A 29 28.68 2.73 2.72
C ARG A 29 28.30 2.25 4.12
N THR A 30 27.17 2.76 4.63
CA THR A 30 26.68 2.49 5.98
C THR A 30 25.37 1.73 5.95
N LEU A 31 25.22 0.80 6.89
CA LEU A 31 23.93 0.20 7.20
C LEU A 31 23.03 1.26 7.84
N VAL A 32 21.94 1.63 7.16
CA VAL A 32 20.96 2.60 7.66
C VAL A 32 19.99 1.93 8.61
N ARG A 33 19.50 0.74 8.25
CA ARG A 33 18.44 0.07 9.02
C ARG A 33 18.40 -1.44 8.83
N LYS A 34 17.94 -2.13 9.88
CA LYS A 34 17.48 -3.51 9.81
C LYS A 34 15.98 -3.54 10.10
N PHE A 35 15.19 -4.06 9.17
CA PHE A 35 13.75 -4.19 9.37
C PHE A 35 13.45 -5.47 10.14
N ARG A 36 12.61 -5.36 11.17
CA ARG A 36 12.29 -6.46 12.09
C ARG A 36 10.84 -6.90 11.92
N GLY A 37 10.55 -8.10 12.42
CA GLY A 37 9.20 -8.68 12.49
C GLY A 37 8.89 -9.72 11.42
N LEU A 38 9.68 -9.78 10.34
CA LEU A 38 9.54 -10.81 9.31
C LEU A 38 10.30 -12.09 9.69
N THR A 39 9.88 -13.22 9.12
CA THR A 39 10.59 -14.50 9.23
C THR A 39 11.23 -14.83 7.89
N GLN A 40 12.55 -14.99 7.86
CA GLN A 40 13.30 -15.37 6.66
C GLN A 40 14.43 -16.31 7.07
N GLY A 41 14.45 -17.50 6.48
CA GLY A 41 15.42 -18.55 6.76
C GLY A 41 15.96 -19.16 5.49
N HIS A 42 15.20 -20.08 4.90
CA HIS A 42 15.64 -20.91 3.78
C HIS A 42 15.40 -20.29 2.40
N TYR A 43 14.41 -19.42 2.26
CA TYR A 43 13.98 -18.93 0.96
C TYR A 43 14.60 -17.57 0.62
N THR A 44 14.88 -17.37 -0.67
CA THR A 44 15.23 -16.05 -1.18
C THR A 44 13.94 -15.29 -1.44
N ILE A 45 13.69 -14.30 -0.60
CA ILE A 45 12.57 -13.39 -0.75
C ILE A 45 13.06 -12.19 -1.57
N HIS A 46 12.23 -11.65 -2.45
CA HIS A 46 12.48 -10.40 -3.17
C HIS A 46 11.65 -9.27 -2.56
N SER A 47 12.34 -8.24 -2.07
CA SER A 47 11.75 -7.02 -1.49
C SER A 47 11.88 -5.86 -2.47
N CYS A 48 11.02 -4.86 -2.32
CA CYS A 48 11.00 -3.69 -3.19
C CYS A 48 10.86 -2.39 -2.40
N PHE A 49 11.31 -1.30 -3.02
CA PHE A 49 10.96 0.05 -2.64
C PHE A 49 9.59 0.44 -3.22
N GLY A 50 8.89 1.35 -2.56
CA GLY A 50 7.62 1.87 -3.08
C GLY A 50 7.00 3.02 -2.31
N GLY A 51 5.79 3.38 -2.71
CA GLY A 51 5.19 4.69 -2.43
C GLY A 51 5.65 5.77 -3.42
N ASP A 52 5.07 6.97 -3.33
CA ASP A 52 5.30 8.08 -4.27
C ASP A 52 6.78 8.44 -4.41
N ASN A 53 7.52 8.45 -3.31
CA ASN A 53 8.95 8.80 -3.24
C ASN A 53 9.84 7.65 -2.78
N GLN A 54 9.39 6.39 -2.86
CA GLN A 54 10.15 5.23 -2.34
C GLN A 54 10.42 5.28 -0.82
N ASP A 55 9.58 5.99 -0.08
CA ASP A 55 9.66 6.09 1.39
C ASP A 55 9.27 4.78 2.09
N PHE A 56 8.66 3.83 1.36
CA PHE A 56 8.24 2.54 1.89
C PHE A 56 9.07 1.39 1.33
N VAL A 57 9.17 0.34 2.13
CA VAL A 57 9.79 -0.93 1.79
C VAL A 57 8.76 -2.01 1.99
N ALA A 58 8.59 -2.91 1.02
CA ALA A 58 7.75 -4.09 1.15
C ALA A 58 8.58 -5.37 1.02
N SER A 59 8.22 -6.37 1.81
CA SER A 59 8.82 -7.70 1.76
C SER A 59 7.79 -8.79 2.00
N GLY A 60 7.96 -9.91 1.31
CA GLY A 60 7.36 -11.17 1.71
C GLY A 60 8.03 -11.74 2.95
N SER A 61 7.47 -12.83 3.47
CA SER A 61 7.97 -13.53 4.64
C SER A 61 7.56 -15.02 4.56
N GLU A 62 8.34 -15.87 5.22
CA GLU A 62 8.07 -17.31 5.36
C GLU A 62 6.90 -17.60 6.31
N ASP A 63 6.45 -16.61 7.08
CA ASP A 63 5.24 -16.69 7.91
C ASP A 63 3.92 -16.41 7.14
N ASN A 64 3.99 -16.46 5.80
CA ASN A 64 2.88 -16.28 4.86
C ASN A 64 2.29 -14.86 4.82
N LYS A 65 3.03 -13.86 5.31
CA LYS A 65 2.59 -12.46 5.33
C LYS A 65 3.44 -11.58 4.42
N VAL A 66 2.87 -10.43 4.07
CA VAL A 66 3.60 -9.31 3.48
C VAL A 66 3.72 -8.21 4.53
N TYR A 67 4.94 -7.73 4.72
CA TYR A 67 5.24 -6.66 5.65
C TYR A 67 5.61 -5.40 4.88
N ILE A 68 5.17 -4.26 5.39
CA ILE A 68 5.47 -2.94 4.86
C ILE A 68 6.05 -2.07 5.97
N TRP A 69 7.19 -1.46 5.70
CA TRP A 69 7.85 -0.53 6.59
C TRP A 69 7.95 0.84 5.95
N HIS A 70 7.94 1.87 6.78
CA HIS A 70 8.48 3.17 6.37
C HIS A 70 10.00 3.11 6.53
N HIS A 71 10.79 3.62 5.58
CA HIS A 71 12.26 3.54 5.59
C HIS A 71 12.92 4.15 6.84
N ARG A 72 12.19 5.03 7.56
CA ARG A 72 12.59 5.64 8.85
C ARG A 72 12.22 4.81 10.10
N ARG A 73 11.45 3.74 9.96
CA ARG A 73 10.95 2.93 11.09
C ARG A 73 11.46 1.49 10.97
N GLU A 74 11.81 0.89 12.10
CA GLU A 74 12.30 -0.50 12.14
C GLU A 74 11.18 -1.53 12.17
N LEU A 75 10.04 -1.13 12.75
CA LEU A 75 8.86 -1.96 12.90
C LEU A 75 7.90 -1.77 11.72
N PRO A 76 7.17 -2.83 11.34
CA PRO A 76 6.24 -2.78 10.23
C PRO A 76 5.11 -1.80 10.55
N VAL A 77 4.75 -0.98 9.57
CA VAL A 77 3.61 -0.06 9.64
C VAL A 77 2.33 -0.78 9.26
N VAL A 78 2.42 -1.72 8.30
CA VAL A 78 1.30 -2.54 7.83
C VAL A 78 1.78 -3.98 7.69
N THR A 79 0.92 -4.91 8.08
CA THR A 79 1.09 -6.34 7.84
C THR A 79 -0.13 -6.84 7.07
N LEU A 80 0.09 -7.40 5.89
CA LEU A 80 -0.96 -7.92 5.03
C LEU A 80 -1.02 -9.44 5.21
N VAL A 81 -2.19 -9.92 5.62
CA VAL A 81 -2.46 -11.33 5.91
C VAL A 81 -3.40 -11.86 4.84
N GLY A 82 -3.07 -13.02 4.25
CA GLY A 82 -3.95 -13.68 3.30
C GLY A 82 -3.32 -14.83 2.53
N HIS A 83 -2.01 -14.80 2.28
CA HIS A 83 -1.32 -15.96 1.71
C HIS A 83 -1.31 -17.12 2.72
N THR A 84 -1.27 -18.36 2.21
CA THR A 84 -1.26 -19.57 3.04
C THR A 84 0.09 -20.28 3.07
N ARG A 85 1.06 -19.81 2.27
CA ARG A 85 2.44 -20.30 2.21
C ARG A 85 3.42 -19.13 2.04
N THR A 86 4.72 -19.42 2.03
CA THR A 86 5.81 -18.46 1.88
C THR A 86 5.54 -17.45 0.77
N VAL A 87 5.77 -16.16 1.06
CA VAL A 87 5.69 -15.10 0.06
C VAL A 87 7.08 -14.83 -0.50
N ASN A 88 7.29 -15.20 -1.76
CA ASN A 88 8.62 -15.19 -2.38
C ASN A 88 9.01 -13.84 -2.97
N CYS A 89 8.04 -13.05 -3.43
CA CYS A 89 8.33 -11.76 -4.06
C CYS A 89 7.17 -10.80 -3.86
N VAL A 90 7.53 -9.54 -3.66
CA VAL A 90 6.60 -8.42 -3.58
C VAL A 90 7.07 -7.32 -4.51
N THR A 91 6.14 -6.70 -5.22
CA THR A 91 6.42 -5.57 -6.11
C THR A 91 5.42 -4.45 -5.90
N TRP A 92 5.91 -3.22 -6.00
CA TRP A 92 5.10 -2.03 -5.86
C TRP A 92 4.72 -1.50 -7.24
N ASN A 93 3.49 -1.04 -7.42
CA ASN A 93 3.13 -0.43 -8.70
C ASN A 93 3.71 1.00 -8.77
N PRO A 94 4.56 1.31 -9.76
CA PRO A 94 5.18 2.64 -9.88
C PRO A 94 4.20 3.73 -10.35
N ARG A 95 3.08 3.36 -10.97
CA ARG A 95 2.03 4.28 -11.44
C ARG A 95 0.92 4.49 -10.42
N TYR A 96 0.62 3.46 -9.63
CA TYR A 96 -0.42 3.47 -8.60
C TYR A 96 0.20 3.13 -7.24
N PRO A 97 0.76 4.11 -6.52
CA PRO A 97 1.56 3.87 -5.32
C PRO A 97 0.78 3.31 -4.13
N ALA A 98 -0.55 3.26 -4.21
CA ALA A 98 -1.40 2.56 -3.26
C ALA A 98 -1.53 1.05 -3.54
N MET A 99 -0.96 0.54 -4.64
CA MET A 99 -1.15 -0.82 -5.11
C MET A 99 0.15 -1.63 -5.09
N ILE A 100 0.06 -2.86 -4.57
CA ILE A 100 1.17 -3.80 -4.39
C ILE A 100 0.72 -5.16 -4.93
N ALA A 101 1.63 -5.92 -5.52
CA ALA A 101 1.40 -7.32 -5.86
C ALA A 101 2.36 -8.23 -5.09
N SER A 102 1.85 -9.37 -4.63
CA SER A 102 2.67 -10.41 -3.99
C SER A 102 2.40 -11.77 -4.61
N VAL A 103 3.44 -12.61 -4.63
CA VAL A 103 3.38 -13.99 -5.14
C VAL A 103 3.87 -14.95 -4.08
N SER A 104 3.23 -16.11 -3.99
CA SER A 104 3.46 -17.09 -2.93
C SER A 104 3.50 -18.53 -3.48
N ASP A 105 4.15 -19.40 -2.71
CA ASP A 105 4.13 -20.85 -2.90
C ASP A 105 2.72 -21.47 -2.76
N ASP A 106 1.72 -20.69 -2.33
CA ASP A 106 0.30 -21.09 -2.33
C ASP A 106 -0.33 -21.12 -3.74
N ALA A 107 0.48 -20.94 -4.77
CA ALA A 107 0.10 -20.88 -6.17
C ALA A 107 -0.83 -19.71 -6.52
N THR A 108 -0.85 -18.65 -5.69
CA THR A 108 -1.64 -17.45 -5.93
C THR A 108 -0.79 -16.20 -6.08
N VAL A 109 -1.32 -15.26 -6.86
CA VAL A 109 -0.89 -13.86 -6.88
C VAL A 109 -1.98 -13.04 -6.20
N ARG A 110 -1.59 -12.17 -5.26
CA ARG A 110 -2.52 -11.25 -4.59
C ARG A 110 -2.19 -9.82 -4.95
N ILE A 111 -3.23 -9.04 -5.23
CA ILE A 111 -3.15 -7.60 -5.42
C ILE A 111 -3.72 -6.93 -4.18
N TRP A 112 -2.90 -6.08 -3.58
CA TRP A 112 -3.24 -5.29 -2.41
C TRP A 112 -3.40 -3.85 -2.84
N GLY A 113 -4.47 -3.22 -2.40
CA GLY A 113 -4.73 -1.83 -2.69
C GLY A 113 -6.07 -1.40 -2.11
N PRO A 114 -6.40 -0.10 -2.21
CA PRO A 114 -7.72 0.37 -1.84
C PRO A 114 -8.78 -0.36 -2.67
N ALA A 115 -9.95 -0.56 -2.08
CA ALA A 115 -11.10 -1.10 -2.81
C ALA A 115 -11.31 -0.29 -4.11
N PRO A 116 -11.75 -0.93 -5.21
CA PRO A 116 -12.06 -0.22 -6.43
C PRO A 116 -13.01 0.92 -6.09
N GLN A 117 -12.57 2.16 -6.35
CA GLN A 117 -13.50 3.28 -6.33
C GLN A 117 -14.42 3.09 -7.53
N TYR A 118 -15.55 2.42 -7.34
CA TYR A 118 -16.64 2.47 -8.31
C TYR A 118 -17.11 3.92 -8.38
N ARG A 119 -16.50 4.74 -9.24
CA ARG A 119 -16.98 6.08 -9.61
C ARG A 119 -18.22 5.96 -10.50
N GLY A 120 -19.27 5.35 -9.96
CA GLY A 120 -20.46 4.97 -10.72
C GLY A 120 -21.62 4.52 -9.85
N SER A 121 -22.08 5.37 -8.93
CA SER A 121 -23.49 5.36 -8.50
C SER A 121 -23.92 6.79 -8.12
N ALA A 122 -24.19 7.59 -9.15
CA ALA A 122 -25.05 8.75 -9.00
C ALA A 122 -26.49 8.25 -8.80
N ALA A 123 -26.92 8.04 -7.55
CA ALA A 123 -28.33 8.02 -7.13
C ALA A 123 -28.42 7.77 -5.61
N ALA A 124 -28.46 8.83 -4.81
CA ALA A 124 -29.23 8.96 -3.56
C ALA A 124 -28.74 10.18 -2.74
N GLN A 125 -28.93 11.38 -3.27
CA GLN A 125 -29.17 12.56 -2.43
C GLN A 125 -30.36 13.34 -3.01
N ASN A 126 -31.55 12.73 -2.92
CA ASN A 126 -32.78 13.51 -2.80
C ASN A 126 -33.20 13.40 -1.34
N GLY A 127 -32.93 14.46 -0.57
CA GLY A 127 -33.22 14.46 0.85
C GLY A 127 -32.73 15.69 1.60
N THR A 128 -32.90 16.90 1.06
CA THR A 128 -32.73 18.13 1.86
C THR A 128 -33.92 19.06 1.70
N LYS A 129 -34.79 18.96 2.70
CA LYS A 129 -35.44 20.02 3.48
C LYS A 129 -36.09 21.20 2.74
N ALA A 130 -37.38 21.33 3.03
CA ALA A 130 -38.15 22.56 2.99
C ALA A 130 -37.43 23.74 3.65
N THR A 131 -37.44 24.88 2.97
CA THR A 131 -37.59 26.21 3.59
C THR A 131 -38.41 27.07 2.64
N ALA A 132 -39.52 27.55 3.18
CA ALA A 132 -40.36 28.58 2.59
C ALA A 132 -39.54 29.82 2.22
N ASN A 133 -39.93 30.49 1.15
CA ASN A 133 -40.06 31.95 1.19
C ASN A 133 -40.97 32.43 0.05
N ASP A 134 -41.87 33.30 0.46
CA ASP A 134 -42.86 34.02 -0.31
C ASP A 134 -42.27 34.76 -1.51
N THR A 135 -43.07 34.91 -2.57
CA THR A 135 -43.39 36.24 -3.11
C THR A 135 -44.51 36.21 -4.16
N LYS A 136 -45.53 37.02 -3.87
CA LYS A 136 -46.32 37.87 -4.78
C LYS A 136 -47.33 37.25 -5.76
N SER A 137 -48.59 37.38 -5.34
CA SER A 137 -49.66 38.16 -6.00
C SER A 137 -49.83 38.02 -7.52
N SER A 138 -50.92 37.40 -7.95
CA SER A 138 -52.08 38.10 -8.53
C SER A 138 -53.06 37.12 -9.16
N SER A 139 -54.33 37.15 -8.74
CA SER A 139 -55.48 36.98 -9.65
C SER A 139 -56.81 37.15 -8.91
N LYS A 140 -57.56 38.18 -9.33
CA LYS A 140 -59.01 38.19 -9.65
C LYS A 140 -59.99 37.67 -8.57
N SER A 141 -60.88 38.50 -8.01
CA SER A 141 -62.11 39.06 -8.61
C SER A 141 -63.37 38.27 -8.18
N LYS A 142 -64.40 39.04 -7.74
CA LYS A 142 -65.85 38.75 -7.63
C LYS A 142 -66.39 38.14 -6.32
N ARG A 143 -67.26 38.94 -5.66
CA ARG A 143 -68.71 38.72 -5.35
C ARG A 143 -68.97 37.64 -4.28
N CYS A 144 -69.87 37.78 -3.30
CA CYS A 144 -70.99 38.68 -3.02
C CYS A 144 -70.93 39.18 -1.57
#